data_AF-K1YTS7-F1
#
_entry.id   AF-K1YTS7-F1
#
_cell.length_a   1.000
_cell.length_b   1.000
_cell.length_c   1.000
_cell.angle_alpha   90.00
_cell.angle_beta   90.00
_cell.angle_gamma   90.00
#
_symmetry.space_group_name_H-M   'P 1'
#
loop_
_entity.id
_entity.type
_entity.pdbx_description
1 polymer ?
#
loop_
_entity_poly.entity_id
_entity_poly.type
_entity_poly.pdbx_seq_one_letter_code
_entity_poly.pdbx_strand_id
1 'polypeptide(L)'
;MNANNTIIYPACICGQISSHVAAVYKTPPAIEVKFPNVNYDKYYRELIQCDYCNHFMSVMSEEFKINYSNDYVNAHYSDIAGIHKNFQR
;
A
#
# COMPACT_ATOMS: atom_id res chain seq x y z
N MET A 1 -9.93 1.68 26.65
CA MET A 1 -10.90 1.60 25.53
C MET A 1 -11.47 3.00 25.37
N ASN A 2 -11.25 3.68 24.23
CA ASN A 2 -11.79 5.02 23.98
C ASN A 2 -12.07 5.23 22.48
N ALA A 3 -13.28 5.74 22.23
CA ALA A 3 -13.78 6.50 21.09
C ALA A 3 -13.59 5.97 19.65
N ASN A 4 -14.65 5.36 19.11
CA ASN A 4 -15.18 5.48 17.74
C ASN A 4 -14.23 6.05 16.66
N ASN A 5 -13.14 5.34 16.38
CA ASN A 5 -12.31 5.63 15.23
C ASN A 5 -12.99 4.98 14.01
N THR A 6 -14.04 5.62 13.49
CA THR A 6 -14.67 5.17 12.24
C THR A 6 -13.64 5.31 11.14
N ILE A 7 -13.01 4.20 10.77
CA ILE A 7 -12.18 4.13 9.58
C ILE A 7 -13.11 4.32 8.39
N ILE A 8 -13.01 5.47 7.72
CA ILE A 8 -13.73 5.70 6.47
C ILE A 8 -12.91 5.06 5.36
N TYR A 9 -13.41 3.95 4.84
CA TYR A 9 -12.81 3.32 3.68
C TYR A 9 -13.06 4.16 2.41
N PRO A 10 -12.09 4.20 1.49
CA PRO A 10 -12.27 4.90 0.22
C PRO A 10 -13.45 4.29 -0.55
N ALA A 11 -14.21 5.14 -1.24
CA ALA A 11 -15.22 4.68 -2.18
C ALA A 11 -14.55 3.85 -3.29
N CYS A 12 -15.19 2.75 -3.67
CA CYS A 12 -14.71 1.92 -4.76
C CYS A 12 -14.87 2.64 -6.10
N ILE A 13 -14.04 2.32 -7.09
CA ILE A 13 -14.14 2.83 -8.46
C ILE A 13 -15.50 2.51 -9.13
N CYS A 14 -16.22 1.49 -8.64
CA CYS A 14 -17.58 1.19 -9.09
C CYS A 14 -18.65 2.12 -8.48
N GLY A 15 -18.26 3.08 -7.62
CA GLY A 15 -19.14 4.01 -6.93
C GLY A 15 -19.78 3.50 -5.63
N GLN A 16 -19.56 2.22 -5.28
CA GLN A 16 -20.10 1.64 -4.04
C GLN A 16 -19.19 1.92 -2.84
N ILE A 17 -19.81 2.10 -1.67
CA ILE A 17 -19.14 2.32 -0.38
C ILE A 17 -19.11 1.07 0.51
N SER A 18 -19.94 0.06 0.20
CA SER A 18 -19.97 -1.19 0.96
C SER A 18 -18.70 -2.00 0.70
N SER A 19 -17.99 -2.32 1.77
CA SER A 19 -16.76 -3.09 1.74
C SER A 19 -16.48 -3.75 3.09
N HIS A 20 -15.65 -4.78 3.05
CA HIS A 20 -15.13 -5.46 4.24
C HIS A 20 -13.60 -5.59 4.19
N VAL A 21 -13.00 -5.76 5.37
CA VAL A 21 -11.56 -6.05 5.48
C VAL A 21 -11.31 -7.51 5.07
N ALA A 22 -10.60 -7.69 3.97
CA ALA A 22 -10.20 -9.01 3.48
C ALA A 22 -8.91 -9.50 4.14
N ALA A 23 -7.97 -8.60 4.45
CA ALA A 23 -6.73 -8.94 5.15
C ALA A 23 -6.15 -7.74 5.91
N VAL A 24 -5.40 -8.03 6.98
CA VAL A 24 -4.63 -7.06 7.75
C VAL A 24 -3.18 -7.52 7.83
N TYR A 25 -2.26 -6.64 7.44
CA TYR A 25 -0.82 -6.85 7.48
C TYR A 25 -0.21 -5.93 8.53
N LYS A 26 0.41 -6.54 9.55
CA LYS A 26 1.18 -5.83 10.59
C LYS A 26 2.70 -5.86 10.33
N THR A 27 3.10 -6.57 9.28
CA THR A 27 4.46 -6.65 8.77
C THR A 27 4.39 -6.70 7.24
N PRO A 28 5.41 -6.18 6.52
CA PRO A 28 5.44 -6.29 5.06
C PRO A 28 5.44 -7.75 4.60
N PRO A 29 4.66 -8.10 3.57
CA PRO A 29 4.83 -9.35 2.84
C PRO A 29 6.28 -9.56 2.40
N ALA A 30 6.74 -10.82 2.38
CA ALA A 30 8.14 -11.16 2.11
C ALA A 30 8.67 -10.66 0.75
N ILE A 31 7.78 -10.51 -0.24
CA ILE A 31 8.12 -10.06 -1.60
C ILE A 31 7.97 -8.55 -1.80
N GLU A 32 7.55 -7.81 -0.77
CA GLU A 32 7.39 -6.36 -0.87
C GLU A 32 8.76 -5.66 -0.84
N VAL A 33 8.95 -4.70 -1.76
CA VAL A 33 10.17 -3.88 -1.82
C VAL A 33 10.24 -3.01 -0.57
N LYS A 34 11.37 -3.09 0.14
CA LYS A 34 11.61 -2.26 1.32
C LYS A 34 12.30 -0.96 0.93
N PHE A 35 11.74 0.16 1.37
CA PHE A 35 12.31 1.49 1.23
C PHE A 35 13.15 1.81 2.48
N PRO A 36 14.41 2.23 2.32
CA PRO A 36 15.32 2.41 3.45
C PRO A 36 14.90 3.51 4.43
N ASN A 37 14.08 4.47 4.00
CA ASN A 37 13.64 5.62 4.80
C ASN A 37 12.30 5.40 5.52
N VAL A 38 11.78 4.17 5.52
CA VAL A 38 10.47 3.85 6.11
C VAL A 38 10.65 3.03 7.38
N ASN A 39 10.00 3.45 8.46
CA ASN A 39 10.01 2.70 9.70
C ASN A 39 9.03 1.52 9.65
N TYR A 40 9.56 0.33 9.45
CA TYR A 40 8.80 -0.90 9.35
C TYR A 40 8.23 -1.42 10.68
N ASP A 41 8.70 -0.92 11.83
CA ASP A 41 8.18 -1.33 13.15
C ASP A 41 6.74 -0.85 13.38
N LYS A 42 6.29 0.12 12.57
CA LYS A 42 4.92 0.66 12.58
C LYS A 42 4.12 0.27 11.33
N TYR A 43 4.54 -0.80 10.64
CA TYR A 43 3.85 -1.24 9.43
C TYR A 43 2.40 -1.63 9.73
N TYR A 44 1.48 -1.00 9.00
CA TYR A 44 0.08 -1.34 9.04
C TYR A 44 -0.55 -1.14 7.67
N ARG A 45 -1.11 -2.21 7.11
CA ARG A 45 -1.87 -2.20 5.87
C ARG A 45 -3.14 -3.03 6.01
N GLU A 46 -4.25 -2.45 5.63
CA GLU A 46 -5.51 -3.16 5.43
C GLU A 46 -5.75 -3.34 3.93
N LEU A 47 -6.16 -4.55 3.56
CA LEU A 47 -6.69 -4.86 2.24
C LEU A 47 -8.21 -4.97 2.38
N ILE A 48 -8.91 -4.13 1.62
CA ILE A 48 -10.36 -3.96 1.68
C ILE A 48 -10.93 -4.49 0.38
N GLN A 49 -12.01 -5.26 0.44
CA GLN A 49 -12.71 -5.79 -0.73
C GLN A 49 -14.10 -5.15 -0.82
N CYS A 50 -14.45 -4.65 -2.01
CA CYS A 50 -15.80 -4.17 -2.29
C CYS A 50 -16.78 -5.35 -2.37
N ASP A 51 -17.88 -5.28 -1.64
CA ASP A 51 -18.90 -6.34 -1.60
C ASP A 51 -19.65 -6.52 -2.93
N TYR A 52 -19.61 -5.49 -3.79
CA TYR A 52 -20.35 -5.48 -5.04
C TYR A 52 -19.55 -5.97 -6.23
N CYS A 53 -18.35 -5.42 -6.42
CA CYS A 53 -17.53 -5.68 -7.63
C CYS A 53 -16.24 -6.46 -7.34
N ASN A 54 -15.99 -6.83 -6.08
CA ASN A 54 -14.79 -7.54 -5.64
C ASN A 54 -13.46 -6.83 -5.92
N HIS A 55 -13.48 -5.53 -6.23
CA HIS A 55 -12.24 -4.75 -6.30
C HIS A 55 -11.57 -4.67 -4.94
N PHE A 56 -10.26 -4.85 -4.96
CA PHE A 56 -9.41 -4.70 -3.79
C PHE A 56 -8.83 -3.29 -3.72
N MET A 57 -8.85 -2.70 -2.53
CA MET A 57 -8.28 -1.40 -2.20
C MET A 57 -7.37 -1.56 -1.00
N SER A 58 -6.35 -0.72 -0.90
CA SER A 58 -5.43 -0.75 0.23
C SER A 58 -5.49 0.55 1.02
N VAL A 59 -5.58 0.43 2.34
CA VAL A 59 -5.38 1.52 3.28
C VAL A 59 -4.10 1.24 4.06
N MET A 60 -3.25 2.25 4.19
CA MET A 60 -1.97 2.17 4.91
C MET A 60 -1.77 3.44 5.73
N SER A 61 -0.97 3.34 6.79
CA SER A 61 -0.61 4.51 7.59
C SER A 61 0.14 5.56 6.76
N GLU A 62 0.01 6.84 7.14
CA GLU A 62 0.57 7.95 6.35
C GLU A 62 2.09 7.91 6.21
N GLU A 63 2.79 7.30 7.16
CA GLU A 63 4.24 7.05 7.12
C GLU A 63 4.63 6.13 5.94
N PHE A 64 3.69 5.34 5.42
CA PHE A 64 3.86 4.46 4.26
C PHE A 64 3.25 5.03 2.98
N LYS A 65 2.64 6.22 3.03
CA LYS A 65 2.34 6.97 1.80
C LYS A 65 3.69 7.38 1.22
N ILE A 66 4.30 6.46 0.47
CA ILE A 66 5.53 6.68 -0.27
C ILE A 66 5.23 7.85 -1.21
N ASN A 67 5.82 9.00 -0.90
CA ASN A 67 5.96 10.01 -1.92
C ASN A 67 6.76 9.36 -3.05
N TYR A 68 6.22 9.38 -4.27
CA TYR A 68 6.95 8.99 -5.48
C TYR A 68 8.06 10.00 -5.78
N SER A 69 8.93 10.21 -4.79
CA SER A 69 10.15 11.00 -4.85
C SER A 69 11.29 10.14 -5.40
N ASN A 70 12.50 10.71 -5.45
CA ASN A 70 13.71 10.01 -5.89
C ASN A 70 13.96 8.68 -5.17
N ASP A 71 13.42 8.48 -3.96
CA ASP A 71 13.55 7.24 -3.20
C ASP A 71 12.85 6.05 -3.88
N TYR A 72 11.74 6.28 -4.59
CA TYR A 72 11.09 5.24 -5.39
C TYR A 72 11.97 4.81 -6.56
N VAL A 73 12.57 5.78 -7.26
CA VAL A 73 13.45 5.50 -8.40
C VAL A 73 14.69 4.72 -7.95
N ASN A 74 15.31 5.14 -6.86
CA ASN A 74 16.48 4.46 -6.30
C ASN A 74 16.14 3.04 -5.81
N ALA A 75 14.99 2.82 -5.17
CA ALA A 75 14.60 1.51 -4.66
C ALA A 75 14.19 0.51 -5.77
N HIS A 76 13.62 0.99 -6.88
CA HIS A 76 13.13 0.11 -7.96
C HIS A 76 14.10 -0.06 -9.12
N TYR A 77 14.94 0.94 -9.38
CA TYR A 77 15.81 0.95 -10.55
C TYR A 77 17.27 1.14 -10.20
N SER A 78 17.60 1.59 -8.98
CA SER A 78 18.96 1.85 -8.48
C SER A 78 19.73 2.91 -9.29
N ASP A 79 20.00 2.66 -10.57
CA ASP A 79 20.71 3.53 -11.51
C ASP A 79 20.16 3.37 -12.94
N ILE A 80 20.76 4.07 -13.91
CA ILE A 80 20.39 4.00 -15.33
C ILE A 80 20.48 2.55 -15.86
N ALA A 81 21.43 1.75 -15.39
CA ALA A 81 21.56 0.36 -15.83
C ALA A 81 20.41 -0.51 -15.31
N GLY A 82 19.94 -0.29 -14.08
CA GLY A 82 18.77 -0.98 -13.55
C GLY A 82 17.45 -0.53 -14.18
N ILE A 83 17.33 0.73 -14.64
CA ILE A 83 16.22 1.17 -15.50
C ILE A 83 16.21 0.35 -16.80
N HIS A 84 17.34 0.27 -17.49
CA HIS A 84 17.46 -0.49 -18.75
C HIS A 84 17.11 -1.97 -18.58
N LYS A 85 17.55 -2.60 -17.49
CA LYS A 85 17.28 -4.00 -17.21
C LYS A 85 15.81 -4.30 -16.95
N ASN A 86 15.08 -3.43 -16.26
CA ASN A 86 13.64 -3.61 -16.05
C ASN A 86 12.83 -3.42 -17.35
N PHE A 87 13.28 -2.58 -18.27
CA PHE A 87 12.61 -2.36 -19.57
C PHE A 87 12.74 -3.53 -20.56
N GLN A 88 13.66 -4.46 -20.31
CA GLN A 88 13.90 -5.64 -21.17
C GLN A 88 13.16 -6.90 -20.69
N ARG A 89 12.34 -6.80 -19.65
CA ARG A 89 11.46 -7.87 -19.15
C ARG A 89 10.10 -7.78 -19.82
#